data_AF-A0A399P1G0-F1
#
_entry.id   AF-A0A399P1G0-F1
#
_cell.length_a   1.000
_cell.length_b   1.000
_cell.length_c   1.000
_cell.angle_alpha   90.00
_cell.angle_beta   90.00
_cell.angle_gamma   90.00
#
_symmetry.space_group_name_H-M   'P 1'
#
loop_
_entity.id
_entity.type
_entity.pdbx_description
1 polymer ?
#
loop_
_entity_poly.entity_id
_entity_poly.type
_entity_poly.pdbx_seq_one_letter_code
_entity_poly.pdbx_strand_id
1 'polypeptide(L)'
;VHPGAAVGARSYPADQHRDAVALLVERGIPVVVTGGPDERELTAHVAGSAGLDLGGRTDLAGLGALMRRAAVLVSGNTGPAHLAAAVGLPVVSLFSPVVPPIRWAPYRVPVILLGDQDAACRLSRARDCPIPGHPCLSGVSPAEVADAVERLLATSG
;
A
#
# COMPACT_ATOMS: atom_id res chain seq x y z
N VAL A 1 -1.15 2.62 6.38
CA VAL A 1 -1.44 1.56 5.37
C VAL A 1 -2.75 1.92 4.69
N HIS A 2 -2.83 1.81 3.36
CA HIS A 2 -4.07 1.96 2.60
C HIS A 2 -4.26 0.71 1.72
N PRO A 3 -5.11 -0.26 2.13
CA PRO A 3 -5.23 -1.55 1.44
C PRO A 3 -6.15 -1.49 0.20
N GLY A 4 -6.94 -0.41 0.09
CA GLY A 4 -7.91 -0.22 -0.97
C GLY A 4 -7.31 -0.11 -2.37
N ALA A 5 -7.99 -0.71 -3.35
CA ALA A 5 -7.66 -0.59 -4.76
C ALA A 5 -8.91 -0.69 -5.64
N ALA A 6 -9.17 0.34 -6.45
CA ALA A 6 -10.26 0.35 -7.43
C ALA A 6 -10.07 -0.63 -8.61
N VAL A 7 -8.90 -1.28 -8.70
CA VAL A 7 -8.54 -2.24 -9.73
C VAL A 7 -8.08 -3.52 -9.04
N GLY A 8 -8.83 -4.61 -9.20
CA GLY A 8 -8.58 -5.89 -8.55
C GLY A 8 -7.17 -6.43 -8.81
N ALA A 9 -6.67 -6.29 -10.04
CA ALA A 9 -5.31 -6.68 -10.43
C ALA A 9 -4.21 -5.87 -9.76
N ARG A 10 -4.53 -4.84 -8.96
CA ARG A 10 -3.58 -4.04 -8.16
C ARG A 10 -3.80 -4.20 -6.66
N SER A 11 -4.68 -5.13 -6.25
CA SER A 11 -5.00 -5.39 -4.86
C SER A 11 -4.00 -6.38 -4.26
N TYR A 12 -3.30 -5.96 -3.21
CA TYR A 12 -2.50 -6.86 -2.38
C TYR A 12 -3.43 -7.64 -1.43
N PRO A 13 -3.17 -8.92 -1.11
CA PRO A 13 -4.09 -9.71 -0.29
C PRO A 13 -4.37 -9.08 1.08
N ALA A 14 -5.65 -9.05 1.48
CA ALA A 14 -6.08 -8.40 2.71
C ALA A 14 -5.45 -9.04 3.97
N ASP A 15 -5.32 -10.37 3.99
CA ASP A 15 -4.67 -11.07 5.10
C ASP A 15 -3.19 -10.72 5.21
N GLN A 16 -2.48 -10.62 4.08
CA GLN A 16 -1.08 -10.20 4.10
C GLN A 16 -0.92 -8.72 4.50
N HIS A 17 -1.87 -7.87 4.11
CA HIS A 17 -1.95 -6.50 4.63
C HIS A 17 -2.10 -6.50 6.17
N ARG A 18 -3.01 -7.30 6.71
CA ARG A 18 -3.23 -7.43 8.16
C ARG A 18 -1.98 -7.92 8.89
N ASP A 19 -1.31 -8.92 8.35
CA ASP A 19 -0.09 -9.47 8.93
C ASP A 19 1.05 -8.44 8.90
N ALA A 20 1.15 -7.64 7.84
CA ALA A 20 2.11 -6.54 7.77
C ALA A 20 1.80 -5.45 8.79
N VAL A 21 0.52 -5.10 9.00
CA VAL A 21 0.10 -4.16 10.04
C VAL A 21 0.49 -4.67 11.43
N ALA A 22 0.18 -5.94 11.73
CA ALA A 22 0.51 -6.54 13.02
C ALA A 22 2.03 -6.54 13.28
N LEU A 23 2.82 -6.94 12.27
CA LEU A 23 4.27 -6.98 12.36
C LEU A 23 4.90 -5.60 12.55
N LEU A 24 4.39 -4.58 11.84
CA LEU A 24 4.85 -3.19 12.02
C LEU A 24 4.61 -2.71 13.45
N VAL A 25 3.43 -2.99 14.01
CA VAL A 25 3.09 -2.61 15.38
C VAL A 25 3.94 -3.38 16.40
N GLU A 26 4.19 -4.67 16.17
CA GLU A 26 5.12 -5.48 16.97
C GLU A 26 6.54 -4.89 16.98
N ARG A 27 6.99 -4.35 15.84
CA ARG A 27 8.26 -3.62 15.70
C ARG A 27 8.22 -2.19 16.26
N GLY A 28 7.16 -1.81 16.95
CA GLY A 28 7.02 -0.49 17.61
C GLY A 28 6.64 0.65 16.67
N ILE A 29 6.22 0.35 15.43
CA ILE A 29 5.79 1.35 14.45
C ILE A 29 4.25 1.44 14.51
N PRO A 30 3.66 2.55 14.99
CA PRO A 30 2.22 2.70 15.03
C PRO A 30 1.64 2.78 13.63
N VAL A 31 0.56 2.04 13.38
CA VAL A 31 -0.07 1.97 12.06
C VAL A 31 -1.49 2.50 12.08
N VAL A 32 -1.77 3.43 11.17
CA VAL A 32 -3.13 3.85 10.82
C VAL A 32 -3.53 3.19 9.50
N VAL A 33 -4.72 2.58 9.48
CA VAL A 33 -5.32 1.97 8.28
C VAL A 33 -6.41 2.91 7.76
N THR A 34 -6.35 3.24 6.47
CA THR A 34 -7.30 4.16 5.81
C THR A 34 -7.96 3.51 4.61
N GLY A 35 -9.12 4.03 4.21
CA GLY A 35 -9.92 3.54 3.09
C GLY A 35 -11.11 4.48 2.85
N GLY A 36 -11.74 4.35 1.68
CA GLY A 36 -12.98 5.04 1.36
C GLY A 36 -14.19 4.55 2.17
N PRO A 37 -15.35 5.20 2.04
CA PRO A 37 -16.59 4.80 2.73
C PRO A 37 -17.02 3.36 2.46
N ASP A 38 -16.76 2.87 1.24
CA ASP A 38 -17.14 1.52 0.78
C ASP A 38 -16.09 0.46 1.15
N GLU A 39 -15.00 0.84 1.81
CA GLU A 39 -13.89 -0.05 2.16
C GLU A 39 -13.80 -0.32 3.68
N ARG A 40 -14.81 0.06 4.46
CA ARG A 40 -14.81 -0.05 5.93
C ARG A 40 -14.58 -1.48 6.44
N GLU A 41 -15.18 -2.47 5.81
CA GLU A 41 -14.97 -3.87 6.20
C GLU A 41 -13.54 -4.32 5.92
N LEU A 42 -12.98 -3.92 4.77
CA LEU A 42 -11.60 -4.20 4.41
C LEU A 42 -10.62 -3.55 5.38
N THR A 43 -10.82 -2.27 5.74
CA THR A 43 -9.92 -1.57 6.65
C THR A 43 -10.02 -2.11 8.07
N ALA A 44 -11.22 -2.44 8.55
CA ALA A 44 -11.41 -3.06 9.85
C ALA A 44 -10.68 -4.41 9.94
N HIS A 45 -10.80 -5.24 8.89
CA HIS A 45 -10.07 -6.50 8.79
C HIS A 45 -8.55 -6.30 8.82
N VAL A 46 -8.04 -5.38 7.98
CA VAL A 46 -6.61 -5.09 7.87
C VAL A 46 -6.04 -4.45 9.14
N ALA A 47 -6.80 -3.60 9.82
CA ALA A 47 -6.39 -3.02 11.09
C ALA A 47 -6.32 -4.09 12.19
N GLY A 48 -7.28 -5.02 12.20
CA GLY A 48 -7.40 -6.02 13.26
C GLY A 48 -7.42 -5.37 14.64
N SER A 49 -6.70 -5.96 15.59
CA SER A 49 -6.51 -5.39 16.94
C SER A 49 -5.24 -4.55 17.08
N ALA A 50 -4.40 -4.48 16.03
CA ALA A 50 -3.07 -3.87 16.11
C ALA A 50 -3.06 -2.44 15.56
N GLY A 51 -3.69 -2.22 14.41
CA GLY A 51 -3.75 -0.91 13.75
C GLY A 51 -4.93 -0.06 14.22
N LEU A 52 -4.83 1.25 14.04
CA LEU A 52 -5.94 2.19 14.18
C LEU A 52 -6.74 2.26 12.87
N ASP A 53 -7.99 1.79 12.89
CA ASP A 53 -8.89 1.87 11.73
C ASP A 53 -9.53 3.26 11.58
N LEU A 54 -9.28 3.89 10.43
CA LEU A 54 -9.92 5.13 9.97
C LEU A 54 -10.67 4.94 8.63
N GLY A 55 -11.04 3.73 8.25
CA GLY A 55 -11.80 3.43 7.04
C GLY A 55 -13.10 4.22 6.95
N GLY A 56 -13.30 4.91 5.83
CA GLY A 56 -14.48 5.73 5.60
C GLY A 56 -14.62 6.93 6.56
N ARG A 57 -13.56 7.29 7.28
CA ARG A 57 -13.51 8.44 8.21
C ARG A 57 -12.70 9.62 7.69
N THR A 58 -12.17 9.53 6.47
CA THR A 58 -11.44 10.60 5.80
C THR A 58 -12.02 10.87 4.42
N ASP A 59 -12.15 12.14 4.06
CA ASP A 59 -12.27 12.58 2.68
C ASP A 59 -10.87 12.75 2.06
N LEU A 60 -10.79 13.22 0.81
CA LEU A 60 -9.50 13.40 0.12
C LEU A 60 -8.59 14.41 0.84
N ALA A 61 -9.16 15.50 1.34
CA ALA A 61 -8.41 16.54 2.05
C ALA A 61 -7.88 16.04 3.40
N GLY A 62 -8.73 15.33 4.16
CA GLY A 62 -8.40 14.68 5.42
C GLY A 62 -7.34 13.59 5.25
N LEU A 63 -7.43 12.78 4.18
CA LEU A 63 -6.40 11.79 3.87
C LEU A 63 -5.05 12.46 3.58
N GLY A 64 -5.03 13.53 2.79
CA GLY A 64 -3.82 14.31 2.54
C GLY A 64 -3.25 14.96 3.81
N ALA A 65 -4.12 15.43 4.71
CA ALA A 65 -3.71 15.98 6.00
C ALA A 65 -3.10 14.92 6.93
N LEU A 66 -3.66 13.71 6.94
CA LEU A 66 -3.11 12.57 7.66
C LEU A 66 -1.74 12.17 7.08
N MET A 67 -1.63 12.07 5.74
CA MET A 67 -0.38 11.72 5.06
C MET A 67 0.76 12.70 5.36
N ARG A 68 0.48 14.00 5.48
CA ARG A 68 1.49 15.01 5.90
C ARG A 68 2.08 14.78 7.29
N ARG A 69 1.40 14.00 8.15
CA ARG A 69 1.86 13.65 9.50
C ARG A 69 2.39 12.22 9.60
N ALA A 70 2.28 11.44 8.52
CA ALA A 70 2.82 10.10 8.46
C ALA A 70 4.30 10.13 8.05
N ALA A 71 5.03 9.07 8.38
CA ALA A 71 6.42 8.92 7.97
C ALA A 71 6.58 8.09 6.68
N VAL A 72 5.69 7.10 6.47
CA VAL A 72 5.68 6.24 5.27
C VAL A 72 4.23 5.85 4.92
N LEU A 73 3.89 5.80 3.63
CA LEU A 73 2.69 5.12 3.12
C LEU A 73 3.03 3.72 2.61
N VAL A 74 2.22 2.73 2.97
CA VAL A 74 2.15 1.43 2.27
C VAL A 74 0.84 1.38 1.50
N SER A 75 0.90 1.20 0.18
CA SER A 75 -0.27 1.18 -0.71
C SER A 75 0.03 0.45 -2.02
N GLY A 76 -1.02 -0.08 -2.67
CA GLY A 76 -0.97 -0.47 -4.07
C GLY A 76 -0.65 0.70 -5.01
N ASN A 77 -0.38 0.42 -6.30
CA ASN A 77 -0.20 1.45 -7.34
C ASN A 77 -1.53 2.11 -7.78
N THR A 78 -2.11 2.88 -6.85
CA THR A 78 -3.44 3.51 -6.90
C THR A 78 -3.39 4.99 -6.48
N GLY A 79 -4.54 5.68 -6.49
CA GLY A 79 -4.65 7.12 -6.16
C GLY A 79 -3.95 7.56 -4.85
N PRO A 80 -4.11 6.84 -3.72
CA PRO A 80 -3.42 7.14 -2.46
C PRO A 80 -1.89 7.24 -2.59
N ALA A 81 -1.26 6.40 -3.42
CA ALA A 81 0.19 6.44 -3.64
C ALA A 81 0.62 7.74 -4.34
N HIS A 82 -0.19 8.26 -5.26
CA HIS A 82 0.05 9.55 -5.91
C HIS A 82 -0.25 10.73 -4.99
N LEU A 83 -1.27 10.64 -4.14
CA LEU A 83 -1.56 11.66 -3.13
C LEU A 83 -0.41 11.78 -2.12
N ALA A 84 0.16 10.66 -1.68
CA ALA A 84 1.34 10.63 -0.83
C ALA A 84 2.53 11.34 -1.48
N ALA A 85 2.80 11.05 -2.76
CA ALA A 85 3.84 11.76 -3.52
C ALA A 85 3.59 13.28 -3.57
N ALA A 86 2.35 13.69 -3.79
CA ALA A 86 1.98 15.10 -3.86
C ALA A 86 2.23 15.86 -2.55
N VAL A 87 2.24 15.16 -1.40
CA VAL A 87 2.56 15.75 -0.09
C VAL A 87 3.97 15.42 0.41
N GLY A 88 4.82 14.81 -0.43
CA GLY A 88 6.22 14.51 -0.10
C GLY A 88 6.43 13.27 0.78
N LEU A 89 5.41 12.42 0.96
CA LEU A 89 5.48 11.24 1.83
C LEU A 89 6.17 10.06 1.10
N PRO A 90 7.22 9.45 1.69
CA PRO A 90 7.81 8.20 1.18
C PRO A 90 6.79 7.08 1.03
N VAL A 91 6.95 6.23 0.02
CA VAL A 91 5.98 5.17 -0.32
C VAL A 91 6.63 3.80 -0.47
N VAL A 92 6.17 2.83 0.30
CA VAL A 92 6.28 1.41 -0.06
C VAL A 92 5.15 1.09 -1.03
N SER A 93 5.50 0.90 -2.30
CA SER A 93 4.52 0.68 -3.37
C SER A 93 4.41 -0.81 -3.67
N LEU A 94 3.28 -1.41 -3.30
CA LEU A 94 2.90 -2.77 -3.66
C LEU A 94 2.43 -2.75 -5.13
N PHE A 95 3.33 -3.05 -6.04
CA PHE A 95 3.21 -2.62 -7.42
C PHE A 95 2.87 -3.78 -8.35
N SER A 96 1.64 -3.78 -8.86
CA SER A 96 1.23 -4.71 -9.91
C SER A 96 1.79 -4.29 -11.28
N PRO A 97 2.37 -5.23 -12.05
CA PRO A 97 3.05 -4.93 -13.32
C PRO A 97 2.10 -4.74 -14.50
N VAL A 98 0.77 -4.76 -14.30
CA VAL A 98 -0.22 -4.50 -15.37
C VAL A 98 -0.03 -3.12 -16.04
N VAL A 99 0.72 -2.22 -15.39
CA VAL A 99 1.22 -0.95 -15.92
C VAL A 99 2.72 -0.80 -15.65
N PRO A 100 3.47 -0.01 -16.44
CA PRO A 100 4.92 0.15 -16.22
C PRO A 100 5.25 1.11 -15.05
N PRO A 101 6.16 0.74 -14.12
CA PRO A 101 6.58 1.61 -13.01
C PRO A 101 7.06 2.99 -13.43
N ILE A 102 7.81 3.10 -14.53
CA ILE A 102 8.33 4.38 -15.03
C ILE A 102 7.24 5.43 -15.32
N ARG A 103 5.98 5.03 -15.49
CA ARG A 103 4.84 5.95 -15.69
C ARG A 103 3.91 6.08 -14.49
N TRP A 104 3.91 5.12 -13.57
CA TRP A 104 2.86 4.99 -12.54
C TRP A 104 3.38 4.86 -11.11
N ALA A 105 4.70 4.77 -10.91
CA ALA A 105 5.26 4.85 -9.57
C ALA A 105 5.09 6.27 -8.98
N PRO A 106 5.03 6.42 -7.64
CA PRO A 106 4.99 7.72 -6.97
C PRO A 106 6.13 8.65 -7.45
N TYR A 107 5.79 9.89 -7.80
CA TYR A 107 6.72 10.80 -8.48
C TYR A 107 7.55 11.61 -7.49
N ARG A 108 8.88 11.60 -7.66
CA ARG A 108 9.84 12.45 -6.92
C ARG A 108 9.76 12.37 -5.39
N VAL A 109 9.42 11.19 -4.86
CA VAL A 109 9.56 10.85 -3.44
C VAL A 109 10.36 9.57 -3.30
N PRO A 110 10.96 9.28 -2.13
CA PRO A 110 11.55 7.97 -1.88
C PRO A 110 10.50 6.87 -2.06
N VAL A 111 10.82 5.88 -2.90
CA VAL A 111 9.94 4.74 -3.18
C VAL A 111 10.73 3.45 -3.06
N ILE A 112 10.18 2.49 -2.31
CA ILE A 112 10.56 1.09 -2.43
C ILE A 112 9.41 0.38 -3.14
N LEU A 113 9.70 -0.20 -4.29
CA LEU A 113 8.74 -0.93 -5.10
C LEU A 113 8.85 -2.42 -4.77
N LEU A 114 7.73 -3.01 -4.34
CA LEU A 114 7.61 -4.44 -4.04
C LEU A 114 6.63 -5.11 -5.00
N GLY A 115 6.96 -6.32 -5.42
CA GLY A 115 6.16 -7.13 -6.33
C GLY A 115 6.92 -7.54 -7.60
N ASP A 116 6.56 -8.69 -8.16
CA ASP A 116 7.20 -9.23 -9.35
C ASP A 116 6.87 -8.38 -10.59
N GLN A 117 7.88 -7.70 -11.13
CA GLN A 117 7.72 -6.84 -12.29
C GLN A 117 7.77 -7.58 -13.63
N ASP A 118 8.07 -8.88 -13.62
CA ASP A 118 8.15 -9.74 -14.80
C ASP A 118 7.04 -10.80 -14.85
N ALA A 119 6.06 -10.73 -13.95
CA ALA A 119 4.91 -11.62 -13.96
C ALA A 119 4.14 -11.60 -15.29
N ALA A 120 3.52 -12.72 -15.64
CA ALA A 120 2.91 -12.94 -16.97
C ALA A 120 1.80 -11.92 -17.36
N CYS A 121 1.17 -11.23 -16.39
CA CYS A 121 0.19 -10.18 -16.66
C CYS A 121 0.82 -8.80 -16.95
N ARG A 122 2.14 -8.69 -16.97
CA ARG A 122 2.88 -7.45 -17.18
C ARG A 122 2.38 -6.69 -18.43
N LEU A 123 2.19 -5.39 -18.26
CA LEU A 123 1.73 -4.43 -19.29
C LEU A 123 0.37 -4.75 -19.96
N SER A 124 -0.37 -5.74 -19.46
CA SER A 124 -1.67 -6.13 -20.02
C SER A 124 -2.78 -5.11 -19.79
N ARG A 125 -2.62 -4.21 -18.82
CA ARG A 125 -3.69 -3.33 -18.28
C ARG A 125 -4.92 -4.08 -17.75
N ALA A 126 -4.78 -5.36 -17.41
CA ALA A 126 -5.87 -6.15 -16.85
C ALA A 126 -6.45 -5.46 -15.61
N ARG A 127 -7.78 -5.45 -15.50
CA ARG A 127 -8.50 -4.91 -14.33
C ARG A 127 -8.66 -5.96 -13.24
N ASP A 128 -8.89 -7.19 -13.65
CA ASP A 128 -8.92 -8.38 -12.81
C ASP A 128 -7.67 -9.21 -13.11
N CYS A 129 -7.06 -9.81 -12.10
CA CYS A 129 -5.81 -10.54 -12.30
C CYS A 129 -6.05 -11.80 -13.15
N PRO A 130 -5.41 -11.95 -14.32
CA PRO A 130 -5.61 -13.12 -15.16
C PRO A 130 -4.77 -14.33 -14.72
N ILE A 131 -3.90 -14.15 -13.70
CA ILE A 131 -2.96 -15.16 -13.23
C ILE A 131 -3.49 -15.76 -11.92
N PRO A 132 -3.71 -17.09 -11.85
CA PRO A 132 -4.17 -17.75 -10.63
C PRO A 132 -3.28 -17.40 -9.43
N GLY A 133 -3.91 -17.04 -8.31
CA GLY A 133 -3.23 -16.72 -7.05
C GLY A 133 -2.60 -15.32 -6.99
N HIS A 134 -2.64 -14.52 -8.05
CA HIS A 134 -2.06 -13.16 -8.08
C HIS A 134 -0.58 -13.08 -7.63
N PRO A 135 0.31 -13.93 -8.20
CA PRO A 135 1.64 -14.18 -7.66
C PRO A 135 2.55 -12.95 -7.59
N CYS A 136 2.32 -11.94 -8.44
CA CYS A 136 3.13 -10.72 -8.42
C CYS A 136 3.01 -9.92 -7.13
N LEU A 137 1.84 -9.97 -6.48
CA LEU A 137 1.59 -9.29 -5.23
C LEU A 137 1.52 -10.28 -4.07
N SER A 138 0.89 -11.44 -4.23
CA SER A 138 0.80 -12.44 -3.15
C SER A 138 2.14 -13.06 -2.75
N GLY A 139 3.16 -12.95 -3.62
CA GLY A 139 4.53 -13.38 -3.33
C GLY A 139 5.31 -12.40 -2.46
N VAL A 140 4.82 -11.17 -2.26
CA VAL A 140 5.45 -10.19 -1.36
C VAL A 140 5.02 -10.53 0.07
N SER A 141 5.97 -10.89 0.92
CA SER A 141 5.70 -11.24 2.31
C SER A 141 5.44 -10.02 3.20
N PRO A 142 4.67 -10.17 4.29
CA PRO A 142 4.53 -9.12 5.31
C PRO A 142 5.86 -8.61 5.88
N ALA A 143 6.87 -9.48 5.98
CA ALA A 143 8.20 -9.11 6.44
C ALA A 143 8.91 -8.18 5.44
N GLU A 144 8.83 -8.44 4.14
CA GLU A 144 9.38 -7.54 3.11
C GLU A 144 8.73 -6.15 3.17
N VAL A 145 7.43 -6.08 3.45
CA VAL A 145 6.72 -4.82 3.65
C VAL A 145 7.25 -4.09 4.88
N ALA A 146 7.39 -4.77 6.01
CA ALA A 146 7.89 -4.17 7.25
C ALA A 146 9.35 -3.69 7.11
N ASP A 147 10.22 -4.51 6.51
CA ASP A 147 11.63 -4.16 6.25
C ASP A 147 11.74 -2.95 5.30
N ALA A 148 10.87 -2.87 4.29
CA ALA A 148 10.82 -1.71 3.38
C ALA A 148 10.40 -0.42 4.11
N VAL A 149 9.43 -0.51 5.03
CA VAL A 149 9.03 0.63 5.86
C VAL A 149 10.21 1.10 6.71
N GLU A 150 10.90 0.20 7.40
CA GLU A 150 12.05 0.55 8.26
C GLU A 150 13.19 1.20 7.48
N ARG A 151 13.49 0.72 6.26
CA ARG A 151 14.50 1.35 5.38
C ARG A 151 14.13 2.79 5.02
N LEU A 152 12.86 3.06 4.72
CA LEU A 152 12.39 4.41 4.42
C LEU A 152 12.40 5.31 5.67
N LEU A 153 12.08 4.76 6.85
CA LEU A 153 12.19 5.49 8.12
C LEU A 153 13.64 5.88 8.44
N ALA A 154 14.59 4.96 8.24
CA ALA A 154 16.02 5.21 8.49
C ALA A 154 16.63 6.27 7.56
N THR A 155 16.04 6.53 6.39
CA THR A 155 16.50 7.53 5.43
C THR A 155 15.87 8.91 5.64
N SER A 156 14.81 9.00 6.45
CA SER A 156 14.04 10.23 6.67
C SER A 156 14.46 10.99 7.94
N GLY A 157 15.55 10.55 8.59
CA GLY A 157 16.13 11.15 9.80
C GLY A 157 17.35 12.02 9.52
#